data_AF-A0A0B5B036-F1
#
_entry.id   AF-A0A0B5B036-F1
#
_cell.length_a   1.000
_cell.length_b   1.000
_cell.length_c   1.000
_cell.angle_alpha   90.00
_cell.angle_beta   90.00
_cell.angle_gamma   90.00
#
_symmetry.space_group_name_H-M   'P 1'
#
loop_
_entity.id
_entity.type
_entity.pdbx_description
1 polymer ?
#
loop_
_entity_poly.entity_id
_entity_poly.type
_entity_poly.pdbx_seq_one_letter_code
_entity_poly.pdbx_strand_id
1 'polypeptide(L)'
;MNLYQVPPDVKEKEKVIGGMFDWGQFFWMLGGAGVAIALFATSYMTIGSEVLSIILGVIGLSTCLPFVFIKKKELSLFRYLTLKRKLKKQNGNLVNKRKDVSE
;
A
#
# COMPACT_ATOMS: atom_id res chain seq x y z
N MET A 1 16.11 39.20 -11.27
CA MET A 1 15.53 37.84 -11.25
C MET A 1 15.73 37.27 -9.86
N ASN A 2 14.67 37.14 -9.06
CA ASN A 2 14.77 36.45 -7.78
C ASN A 2 14.88 34.94 -8.06
N LEU A 3 16.06 34.37 -7.84
CA LEU A 3 16.26 32.92 -7.83
C LEU A 3 15.56 32.38 -6.57
N TYR A 4 14.36 31.83 -6.75
CA TYR A 4 13.73 31.02 -5.71
C TYR A 4 14.55 29.75 -5.54
N GLN A 5 15.13 29.58 -4.35
CA GLN A 5 15.76 28.32 -3.96
C GLN A 5 14.64 27.29 -3.74
N VAL A 6 14.43 26.44 -4.75
CA VAL A 6 13.54 25.29 -4.61
C VAL A 6 14.27 24.29 -3.72
N PRO A 7 13.72 23.90 -2.56
CA PRO A 7 14.35 22.88 -1.74
C PRO A 7 14.42 21.57 -2.54
N PRO A 8 15.53 20.82 -2.45
CA PRO A 8 15.66 19.55 -3.15
C PRO A 8 14.52 18.61 -2.72
N ASP A 9 13.90 17.95 -3.69
CA ASP A 9 12.74 17.10 -3.46
C ASP A 9 13.16 15.80 -2.74
N VAL A 10 13.27 15.85 -1.42
CA VAL A 10 13.59 14.70 -0.54
C VAL A 10 12.42 13.72 -0.38
N LYS A 11 11.40 13.78 -1.25
CA LYS A 11 10.25 12.86 -1.22
C LYS A 11 10.54 11.50 -1.84
N GLU A 12 11.65 11.34 -2.57
CA GLU A 12 12.05 10.02 -3.05
C GLU A 12 12.29 9.11 -1.85
N LYS A 13 11.41 8.14 -1.71
CA LYS A 13 11.56 7.13 -0.68
C LYS A 13 12.75 6.26 -1.00
N GLU A 14 13.63 6.08 -0.02
CA GLU A 14 14.74 5.15 -0.11
C GLU A 14 14.23 3.75 -0.48
N LYS A 15 14.75 3.25 -1.60
CA LYS A 15 14.54 1.87 -2.02
C LYS A 15 15.58 1.04 -1.28
N VAL A 16 15.15 0.41 -0.20
CA VAL A 16 16.06 -0.24 0.76
C VAL A 16 16.41 -1.67 0.36
N ILE A 17 15.53 -2.35 -0.38
CA ILE A 17 15.75 -3.75 -0.77
C ILE A 17 16.11 -3.82 -2.25
N GLY A 18 17.38 -4.18 -2.51
CA GLY A 18 17.94 -4.33 -3.85
C GLY A 18 17.88 -3.06 -4.71
N GLY A 19 17.71 -1.88 -4.11
CA GLY A 19 17.51 -0.62 -4.84
C GLY A 19 16.21 -0.55 -5.65
N MET A 20 15.28 -1.51 -5.48
CA MET A 20 14.02 -1.59 -6.23
C MET A 20 12.79 -1.41 -5.33
N PHE A 21 12.85 -1.86 -4.08
CA PHE A 21 11.70 -1.91 -3.17
C PHE A 21 11.86 -1.01 -1.94
N ASP A 22 10.76 -0.34 -1.58
CA ASP A 22 10.59 0.45 -0.35
C ASP A 22 10.24 -0.48 0.85
N TRP A 23 10.58 -0.07 2.08
CA TRP A 23 10.20 -0.76 3.33
C TRP A 23 8.72 -1.12 3.39
N GLY A 24 7.86 -0.23 2.90
CA GLY A 24 6.42 -0.52 2.84
C GLY A 24 6.10 -1.74 1.99
N GLN A 25 6.74 -1.89 0.83
CA GLN A 25 6.54 -3.03 -0.07
C GLN A 25 7.08 -4.32 0.56
N PHE A 26 8.19 -4.22 1.31
CA PHE A 26 8.74 -5.35 2.06
C PHE A 26 7.79 -5.90 3.11
N PHE A 27 7.20 -5.04 3.94
CA PHE A 27 6.22 -5.48 4.95
C PHE A 27 4.97 -6.08 4.32
N TRP A 28 4.54 -5.56 3.17
CA TRP A 28 3.46 -6.19 2.41
C TRP A 28 3.84 -7.59 1.95
N MET A 29 5.05 -7.77 1.43
CA MET A 29 5.56 -9.08 0.99
C MET A 29 5.66 -10.08 2.15
N LEU A 30 6.18 -9.65 3.30
CA LEU A 30 6.19 -10.46 4.52
C LEU A 30 4.77 -10.79 5.00
N GLY A 31 3.85 -9.83 4.97
CA GLY A 31 2.44 -10.05 5.30
C GLY A 31 1.77 -11.06 4.37
N GLY A 32 2.03 -10.97 3.06
CA GLY A 32 1.54 -11.93 2.07
C GLY A 32 2.07 -13.34 2.28
N ALA A 33 3.36 -13.48 2.58
CA ALA A 33 3.96 -14.76 2.94
C ALA A 33 3.34 -15.34 4.22
N GLY A 34 3.12 -14.51 5.25
CA GLY A 34 2.46 -14.92 6.48
C GLY A 34 1.02 -15.41 6.25
N VAL A 35 0.23 -14.69 5.43
CA VAL A 35 -1.14 -15.09 5.07
C VAL A 35 -1.14 -16.40 4.28
N ALA A 36 -0.21 -16.58 3.35
CA ALA A 36 -0.11 -17.81 2.56
C ALA A 36 0.25 -19.03 3.43
N ILE A 37 1.20 -18.87 4.36
CA ILE A 37 1.56 -19.92 5.32
C ILE A 37 0.37 -20.25 6.22
N ALA A 38 -0.34 -19.23 6.72
CA ALA A 38 -1.52 -19.43 7.56
C ALA A 38 -2.62 -20.18 6.79
N LEU A 39 -2.92 -19.79 5.55
CA LEU A 39 -3.90 -20.47 4.70
C LEU A 39 -3.48 -21.90 4.37
N PHE A 40 -2.21 -22.14 4.06
CA PHE A 40 -1.68 -23.49 3.83
C PHE A 40 -1.81 -24.36 5.08
N ALA A 41 -1.36 -23.89 6.25
CA ALA A 41 -1.40 -24.66 7.48
C ALA A 41 -2.85 -24.98 7.90
N THR A 42 -3.74 -23.98 7.86
CA THR A 42 -5.15 -24.17 8.23
C THR A 42 -5.90 -25.09 7.26
N SER A 43 -5.67 -24.98 5.96
CA SER A 43 -6.27 -25.88 4.98
C SER A 43 -5.73 -27.31 5.07
N TYR A 44 -4.44 -27.46 5.32
CA TYR A 44 -3.82 -28.78 5.51
C TYR A 44 -4.38 -29.48 6.76
N MET A 45 -4.50 -28.74 7.88
CA MET A 45 -5.06 -29.28 9.13
C MET A 45 -6.56 -29.63 9.05
N THR A 46 -7.33 -28.98 8.16
CA THR A 46 -8.79 -29.19 8.07
C THR A 46 -9.18 -30.20 7.00
N ILE A 47 -8.53 -30.16 5.83
CA ILE A 47 -8.92 -30.96 4.66
C ILE A 47 -7.98 -32.17 4.49
N GLY A 48 -6.72 -32.08 4.94
CA GLY A 48 -5.72 -33.14 4.76
C GLY A 48 -5.24 -33.33 3.31
N SER A 49 -5.74 -32.53 2.36
CA SER A 49 -5.31 -32.57 0.96
C SER A 49 -4.19 -31.57 0.70
N GLU A 50 -3.02 -32.08 0.32
CA GLU A 50 -1.84 -31.27 -0.04
C GLU A 50 -2.12 -30.36 -1.23
N VAL A 51 -2.80 -30.88 -2.26
CA VAL A 51 -3.06 -30.14 -3.51
C VAL A 51 -3.93 -28.91 -3.26
N LEU A 52 -5.03 -29.06 -2.51
CA LEU A 52 -5.91 -27.94 -2.17
C LEU A 52 -5.22 -26.90 -1.28
N SER A 53 -4.37 -27.37 -0.37
CA SER A 53 -3.62 -26.50 0.53
C SER A 53 -2.61 -25.63 -0.23
N ILE A 54 -1.92 -26.21 -1.21
CA ILE A 54 -1.01 -25.48 -2.10
C ILE A 54 -1.78 -24.42 -2.90
N ILE A 55 -2.92 -24.78 -3.50
CA ILE A 55 -3.72 -23.83 -4.29
C ILE A 55 -4.17 -22.65 -3.43
N LEU A 56 -4.67 -22.91 -2.22
CA LEU A 56 -5.08 -21.86 -1.29
C LEU A 56 -3.90 -20.99 -0.81
N GLY A 57 -2.73 -21.59 -0.58
CA GLY A 57 -1.51 -20.86 -0.28
C GLY A 57 -1.08 -19.91 -1.40
N VAL A 58 -1.13 -20.37 -2.66
CA VAL A 58 -0.81 -19.55 -3.84
C VAL A 58 -1.82 -18.41 -4.01
N ILE A 59 -3.11 -18.67 -3.78
CA ILE A 59 -4.14 -17.62 -3.77
C ILE A 59 -3.84 -16.61 -2.65
N GLY A 60 -3.44 -17.07 -1.47
CA GLY A 60 -2.99 -16.23 -0.36
C GLY A 60 -1.85 -15.29 -0.74
N LEU A 61 -0.80 -15.81 -1.40
CA LEU A 61 0.31 -15.00 -1.90
C LEU A 61 -0.14 -13.92 -2.90
N SER A 62 -1.12 -14.24 -3.75
CA SER A 62 -1.61 -13.30 -4.77
C SER A 62 -2.24 -12.03 -4.17
N THR A 63 -2.73 -12.09 -2.93
CA THR A 63 -3.34 -10.94 -2.24
C THR A 63 -2.35 -9.79 -1.97
N CYS A 64 -1.06 -10.11 -1.91
CA CYS A 64 0.01 -9.13 -1.67
C CYS A 64 0.44 -8.41 -2.96
N LEU A 65 0.37 -9.07 -4.11
CA LEU A 65 0.77 -8.54 -5.42
C LEU A 65 0.27 -7.12 -5.71
N PRO A 66 -1.02 -6.78 -5.52
CA PRO A 66 -1.51 -5.43 -5.81
C PRO A 66 -0.87 -4.36 -4.91
N PHE A 67 -0.49 -4.69 -3.67
CA PHE A 67 0.12 -3.75 -2.74
C PHE A 67 1.61 -3.52 -3.01
N VAL A 68 2.27 -4.50 -3.63
CA VAL A 68 3.69 -4.43 -3.99
C VAL A 68 3.89 -3.79 -5.36
N PHE A 69 3.15 -4.21 -6.38
CA PHE A 69 3.41 -3.82 -7.77
C PHE A 69 2.64 -2.59 -8.24
N ILE A 70 1.43 -2.34 -7.71
CA ILE A 70 0.61 -1.24 -8.22
C ILE A 70 1.03 0.07 -7.55
N LYS A 71 1.57 0.98 -8.35
CA LYS A 71 1.87 2.36 -7.95
C LYS A 71 0.78 3.28 -8.50
N LYS A 72 0.21 4.12 -7.64
CA LYS A 72 -0.80 5.13 -8.03
C LYS A 72 -0.31 6.51 -7.65
N LYS A 73 -0.16 7.40 -8.64
CA LYS A 73 0.45 8.73 -8.47
C LYS A 73 1.81 8.65 -7.77
N GLU A 74 2.69 7.75 -8.26
CA GLU A 74 4.04 7.48 -7.71
C GLU A 74 4.08 6.95 -6.27
N LEU A 75 2.93 6.81 -5.62
CA LEU A 75 2.78 6.26 -4.27
C LEU A 75 2.42 4.78 -4.33
N SER A 76 2.89 4.01 -3.36
CA SER A 76 2.37 2.66 -3.15
C SER A 76 0.87 2.71 -2.85
N LEU A 77 0.14 1.69 -3.33
CA LEU A 77 -1.32 1.64 -3.22
C LEU A 77 -1.81 1.81 -1.77
N PHE A 78 -1.11 1.20 -0.82
CA PHE A 78 -1.37 1.38 0.62
C PHE A 78 -1.25 2.85 1.06
N ARG A 79 -0.16 3.53 0.70
CA ARG A 79 0.07 4.93 1.10
C ARG A 79 -0.94 5.86 0.43
N TYR A 80 -1.29 5.60 -0.83
CA TYR A 80 -2.36 6.30 -1.53
C TYR A 80 -3.69 6.16 -0.77
N LEU A 81 -4.07 4.95 -0.36
CA LEU A 81 -5.32 4.71 0.39
C LEU A 81 -5.30 5.39 1.76
N THR A 82 -4.21 5.29 2.51
CA THR A 82 -4.06 5.91 3.83
C THR A 82 -4.12 7.43 3.74
N LEU A 83 -3.44 8.04 2.76
CA LEU A 83 -3.52 9.48 2.51
C LEU A 83 -4.92 9.90 2.09
N LYS A 84 -5.57 9.16 1.19
CA LYS A 84 -6.96 9.44 0.78
C LYS A 84 -7.91 9.42 1.97
N ARG A 85 -7.76 8.44 2.88
CA ARG A 85 -8.55 8.36 4.12
C ARG A 85 -8.24 9.53 5.07
N LYS A 86 -6.97 9.87 5.27
CA LYS A 86 -6.55 11.00 6.11
C LYS A 86 -7.09 12.33 5.58
N LEU A 87 -6.96 12.58 4.27
CA LEU A 87 -7.51 13.75 3.60
C LEU A 87 -9.03 13.80 3.66
N LYS A 88 -9.72 12.66 3.52
CA LYS A 88 -11.18 12.60 3.70
C LYS A 88 -11.59 12.98 5.13
N LYS A 89 -10.86 12.51 6.15
CA LYS A 89 -11.10 12.87 7.56
C LYS A 89 -10.82 14.35 7.83
N GLN A 90 -9.76 14.90 7.24
CA GLN A 90 -9.40 16.31 7.40
C GLN A 90 -10.38 17.23 6.66
N ASN A 91 -10.76 16.91 5.43
CA ASN A 91 -11.75 17.67 4.65
C ASN A 91 -13.16 17.61 5.25
N GLY A 92 -13.49 16.56 6.01
CA GLY A 92 -14.75 16.51 6.77
C GLY A 92 -14.86 17.60 7.85
N ASN A 93 -13.72 18.10 8.36
CA ASN A 93 -13.65 19.18 9.36
C ASN A 93 -13.36 20.56 8.76
N LEU A 94 -13.05 20.63 7.46
CA LEU A 94 -12.91 21.90 6.76
C LEU A 94 -14.28 22.25 6.21
N VAL A 95 -15.00 23.13 6.94
CA VAL A 95 -16.21 23.79 6.41
C VAL A 95 -15.86 24.32 5.04
N ASN A 96 -16.53 23.81 4.01
CA ASN A 96 -16.41 24.29 2.65
C ASN A 96 -16.99 25.70 2.62
N LYS A 97 -16.20 26.70 3.05
CA LYS A 97 -16.51 28.10 2.80
C LYS A 97 -16.42 28.27 1.29
N ARG A 98 -17.54 28.05 0.60
CA ARG A 98 -17.71 28.69 -0.70
C ARG A 98 -17.49 30.17 -0.41
N LYS A 99 -16.58 30.80 -1.16
CA LYS A 99 -16.58 32.26 -1.22
C LYS A 99 -17.95 32.58 -1.79
N ASP A 100 -18.87 32.96 -0.92
CA ASP A 100 -20.11 33.57 -1.36
C ASP A 100 -19.65 34.79 -2.15
N VAL A 101 -19.86 34.73 -3.47
CA VAL A 101 -19.66 35.86 -4.35
C VAL A 101 -20.77 36.83 -3.98
N SER A 102 -20.50 37.71 -3.04
CA SER A 102 -21.29 38.90 -2.79
C SER A 102 -20.94 39.90 -3.89
N GLU A 103 -21.74 39.89 -4.95
CA GLU A 103 -21.96 41.05 -5.83
C GLU A 103 -22.72 42.15 -5.08
#